data_AF-A0A2N2C1F2-F1
#
_entry.id   AF-A0A2N2C1F2-F1
#
_cell.length_a   1.000
_cell.length_b   1.000
_cell.length_c   1.000
_cell.angle_alpha   90.00
_cell.angle_beta   90.00
_cell.angle_gamma   90.00
#
_symmetry.space_group_name_H-M   'P 1'
#
loop_
_entity.id
_entity.type
_entity.pdbx_description
1 polymer ?
#
loop_
_entity_poly.entity_id
_entity_poly.type
_entity_poly.pdbx_seq_one_letter_code
_entity_poly.pdbx_strand_id
1 'polypeptide(L)'
;MRESFYINKNTALINFSQRYYSTTNEIVSSDSFIGVILSYIKKVQTDYPGLHAFIAGNKSNEDAAADLVHLLKLLLVLELDEIDSPYLNEPEKLLEVVEDVYNYWRSFQRCSIIKQSSSQGNLITNFIDADTKFNALVLSVYRSAQEKIQGSRNHVYRQLNAGSNASMVVRDIKWPIFPGYEVSKGVPFVDSILLRTPLLLHPKSTTRSGSFKLVSPISVAQLPISKDEYFCYPAKVGQLLIFIYFHRDFTFSGISLANLFELADNREVLKRKPDCVLFFGVKTGETECEYFYDESNRIYTGVVPYQPRIDYFGYMKKMVLTLHNAAMMRKGWLPLHGSMVNLHFKDGSVKGLIFIGDSGAGKSETI
;
A
#
# COMPACT_ATOMS: atom_id res chain seq x y z
N MET A 1 -8.27 1.71 -9.23
CA MET A 1 -8.18 3.13 -8.81
C MET A 1 -8.29 4.02 -10.04
N ARG A 2 -9.24 4.96 -10.04
CA ARG A 2 -9.45 5.89 -11.17
C ARG A 2 -8.77 7.24 -10.94
N GLU A 3 -8.68 7.63 -9.69
CA GLU A 3 -8.09 8.87 -9.24
C GLU A 3 -6.57 8.83 -9.47
N SER A 4 -5.95 9.97 -9.74
CA SER A 4 -4.49 10.12 -9.82
C SER A 4 -3.84 10.00 -8.44
N PHE A 5 -4.57 10.33 -7.39
CA PHE A 5 -4.08 10.39 -6.03
C PHE A 5 -5.20 10.08 -5.04
N TYR A 6 -4.86 9.40 -3.95
CA TYR A 6 -5.80 9.03 -2.89
C TYR A 6 -5.09 9.07 -1.54
N ILE A 7 -5.66 9.78 -0.57
CA ILE A 7 -5.23 9.74 0.83
C ILE A 7 -6.37 9.19 1.66
N ASN A 8 -6.05 8.24 2.54
CA ASN A 8 -6.96 7.81 3.59
C ASN A 8 -6.16 7.39 4.83
N LYS A 9 -6.50 7.95 5.99
CA LYS A 9 -5.76 7.77 7.24
C LYS A 9 -4.26 8.04 7.01
N ASN A 10 -3.40 7.06 7.28
CA ASN A 10 -1.95 7.14 7.10
C ASN A 10 -1.50 6.52 5.77
N THR A 11 -2.38 6.27 4.80
CA THR A 11 -2.02 5.71 3.49
C THR A 11 -2.23 6.75 2.39
N ALA A 12 -1.23 6.89 1.51
CA ALA A 12 -1.30 7.67 0.29
C ALA A 12 -1.02 6.76 -0.91
N LEU A 13 -1.91 6.74 -1.89
CA LEU A 13 -1.76 5.99 -3.14
C LEU A 13 -1.55 6.96 -4.30
N ILE A 14 -0.53 6.70 -5.11
CA ILE A 14 -0.09 7.57 -6.21
C ILE A 14 -0.24 6.80 -7.51
N ASN A 15 -1.21 7.17 -8.35
CA ASN A 15 -1.54 6.44 -9.56
C ASN A 15 -0.83 7.05 -10.78
N PHE A 16 0.38 6.58 -11.01
CA PHE A 16 1.25 7.02 -12.11
C PHE A 16 0.65 6.74 -13.50
N SER A 17 -0.29 5.78 -13.62
CA SER A 17 -0.98 5.54 -14.88
C SER A 17 -2.03 6.59 -15.24
N GLN A 18 -2.53 7.35 -14.25
CA GLN A 18 -3.47 8.44 -14.49
C GLN A 18 -2.73 9.76 -14.65
N ARG A 19 -1.74 10.02 -13.79
CA ARG A 19 -0.89 11.20 -13.88
C ARG A 19 0.51 10.88 -13.37
N TYR A 20 1.51 11.09 -14.21
CA TYR A 20 2.92 11.05 -13.84
C TYR A 20 3.51 12.45 -13.96
N TYR A 21 4.19 12.90 -12.91
CA TYR A 21 4.82 14.21 -12.86
C TYR A 21 6.31 14.07 -13.20
N SER A 22 6.78 14.88 -14.13
CA SER A 22 8.17 14.85 -14.61
C SER A 22 8.99 16.05 -14.16
N THR A 23 8.35 17.12 -13.69
CA THR A 23 9.01 18.35 -13.22
C THR A 23 8.50 18.81 -11.86
N THR A 24 9.30 19.58 -11.12
CA THR A 24 8.94 20.14 -9.81
C THR A 24 7.70 21.04 -9.92
N ASN A 25 7.63 21.85 -10.97
CA ASN A 25 6.48 22.73 -11.24
C ASN A 25 5.19 21.92 -11.48
N GLU A 26 5.27 20.81 -12.20
CA GLU A 26 4.11 19.92 -12.41
C GLU A 26 3.58 19.33 -11.09
N ILE A 27 4.47 18.95 -10.15
CA ILE A 27 4.04 18.50 -8.82
C ILE A 27 3.35 19.64 -8.07
N VAL A 28 4.04 20.77 -7.88
CA VAL A 28 3.53 21.87 -7.04
C VAL A 28 2.25 22.47 -7.62
N SER A 29 2.07 22.42 -8.94
CA SER A 29 0.85 22.86 -9.62
C SER A 29 -0.28 21.84 -9.64
N SER A 30 -0.10 20.65 -9.07
CA SER A 30 -1.12 19.61 -9.09
C SER A 30 -2.18 19.75 -8.00
N ASP A 31 -3.41 19.34 -8.31
CA ASP A 31 -4.49 19.21 -7.33
C ASP A 31 -4.12 18.27 -6.17
N SER A 32 -3.29 17.26 -6.46
CA SER A 32 -2.78 16.32 -5.46
C SER A 32 -1.89 17.03 -4.43
N PHE A 33 -1.02 17.94 -4.88
CA PHE A 33 -0.17 18.72 -3.98
C PHE A 33 -0.97 19.71 -3.14
N ILE A 34 -1.91 20.43 -3.76
CA ILE A 34 -2.85 21.30 -3.03
C ILE A 34 -3.63 20.48 -1.98
N GLY A 35 -4.10 19.29 -2.33
CA GLY A 35 -4.78 18.39 -1.41
C GLY A 35 -3.92 17.98 -0.20
N VAL A 36 -2.61 17.75 -0.39
CA VAL A 36 -1.67 17.48 0.71
C VAL A 36 -1.52 18.71 1.61
N ILE A 37 -1.33 19.91 1.03
CA ILE A 37 -1.21 21.16 1.80
C ILE A 37 -2.49 21.45 2.58
N LEU A 38 -3.65 21.32 1.97
CA LEU A 38 -4.94 21.52 2.63
C LEU A 38 -5.14 20.52 3.78
N SER A 39 -4.78 19.26 3.57
CA SER A 39 -4.84 18.22 4.61
C SER A 39 -3.88 18.51 5.76
N TYR A 40 -2.70 19.06 5.47
CA TYR A 40 -1.74 19.51 6.47
C TYR A 40 -2.30 20.67 7.30
N ILE A 41 -2.80 21.73 6.66
CA ILE A 41 -3.36 22.90 7.35
C ILE A 41 -4.50 22.50 8.29
N LYS A 42 -5.39 21.59 7.85
CA LYS A 42 -6.48 21.05 8.69
C LYS A 42 -5.96 20.30 9.93
N LYS A 43 -4.84 19.59 9.80
CA LYS A 43 -4.18 18.93 10.94
C LYS A 43 -3.56 19.96 11.89
N VAL A 44 -2.81 20.92 11.37
CA VAL A 44 -2.15 21.98 12.17
C VAL A 44 -3.18 22.84 12.91
N GLN A 45 -4.35 23.10 12.31
CA GLN A 45 -5.46 23.80 12.99
C GLN A 45 -5.86 23.13 14.31
N THR A 46 -5.79 21.80 14.38
CA THR A 46 -6.15 21.03 15.57
C THR A 46 -4.96 20.90 16.54
N ASP A 47 -3.78 20.61 15.99
CA ASP A 47 -2.61 20.20 16.80
C ASP A 47 -1.75 21.40 17.25
N TYR A 48 -1.65 22.46 16.43
CA TYR A 48 -0.78 23.62 16.64
C TYR A 48 -1.45 24.94 16.20
N PRO A 49 -2.41 25.47 16.98
CA PRO A 49 -3.18 26.66 16.59
C PRO A 49 -2.34 27.91 16.28
N GLY A 50 -1.19 28.08 16.93
CA GLY A 50 -0.27 29.19 16.66
C GLY A 50 0.35 29.14 15.26
N LEU A 51 0.77 27.96 14.81
CA LEU A 51 1.30 27.77 13.45
C LEU A 51 0.18 27.88 12.41
N HIS A 52 -1.03 27.41 12.74
CA HIS A 52 -2.21 27.63 11.89
C HIS A 52 -2.53 29.11 11.71
N ALA A 53 -2.46 29.92 12.78
CA ALA A 53 -2.67 31.36 12.71
C ALA A 53 -1.63 32.06 11.82
N PHE A 54 -0.38 31.59 11.79
CA PHE A 54 0.63 32.06 10.84
C PHE A 54 0.29 31.68 9.39
N ILE A 55 -0.14 30.44 9.15
CA ILE A 55 -0.43 29.95 7.79
C ILE A 55 -1.71 30.58 7.21
N ALA A 56 -2.81 30.56 7.97
CA ALA A 56 -4.14 30.93 7.49
C ALA A 56 -4.56 32.34 7.93
N GLY A 57 -4.13 32.81 9.09
CA GLY A 57 -4.64 34.06 9.68
C GLY A 57 -6.17 34.03 9.78
N ASN A 58 -6.82 34.96 9.07
CA ASN A 58 -8.29 35.05 8.97
C ASN A 58 -8.88 34.38 7.72
N LYS A 59 -8.05 33.77 6.86
CA LYS A 59 -8.47 33.14 5.61
C LYS A 59 -9.06 31.75 5.86
N SER A 60 -9.81 31.24 4.89
CA SER A 60 -10.20 29.83 4.89
C SER A 60 -8.96 28.93 4.71
N ASN A 61 -9.05 27.67 5.14
CA ASN A 61 -7.96 26.71 4.96
C ASN A 61 -7.67 26.46 3.47
N GLU A 62 -8.71 26.51 2.65
CA GLU A 62 -8.64 26.36 1.20
C GLU A 62 -7.87 27.52 0.55
N ASP A 63 -8.16 28.76 0.93
CA ASP A 63 -7.44 29.95 0.43
C ASP A 63 -5.98 29.96 0.92
N ALA A 64 -5.76 29.63 2.19
CA ALA A 64 -4.41 29.52 2.76
C ALA A 64 -3.58 28.43 2.05
N ALA A 65 -4.19 27.31 1.69
CA ALA A 65 -3.52 26.27 0.90
C ALA A 65 -3.17 26.77 -0.50
N ALA A 66 -4.07 27.49 -1.16
CA ALA A 66 -3.82 28.07 -2.48
C ALA A 66 -2.68 29.11 -2.44
N ASP A 67 -2.67 29.98 -1.43
CA ASP A 67 -1.64 31.00 -1.23
C ASP A 67 -0.26 30.38 -0.96
N LEU A 68 -0.19 29.38 -0.06
CA LEU A 68 1.06 28.70 0.24
C LEU A 68 1.59 27.95 -1.00
N VAL A 69 0.71 27.29 -1.75
CA VAL A 69 1.09 26.63 -3.01
C VAL A 69 1.55 27.66 -4.05
N HIS A 70 0.90 28.82 -4.14
CA HIS A 70 1.32 29.88 -5.04
C HIS A 70 2.73 30.40 -4.68
N LEU A 71 2.99 30.67 -3.40
CA LEU A 71 4.33 31.04 -2.92
C LEU A 71 5.38 29.97 -3.28
N LEU A 72 5.08 28.69 -3.04
CA LEU A 72 5.99 27.60 -3.40
C LEU A 72 6.29 27.55 -4.91
N LYS A 73 5.33 27.90 -5.78
CA LYS A 73 5.58 28.03 -7.23
C LYS A 73 6.51 29.19 -7.54
N LEU A 74 6.32 30.35 -6.90
CA LEU A 74 7.18 31.52 -7.08
C LEU A 74 8.61 31.21 -6.64
N LEU A 75 8.79 30.55 -5.48
CA LEU A 75 10.10 30.15 -4.98
C LEU A 75 10.85 29.22 -5.95
N LEU A 76 10.16 28.40 -6.74
CA LEU A 76 10.81 27.55 -7.75
C LEU A 76 11.40 28.35 -8.93
N VAL A 77 11.02 29.62 -9.13
CA VAL A 77 11.36 30.40 -10.34
C VAL A 77 12.07 31.73 -10.02
N LEU A 78 11.56 32.50 -9.07
CA LEU A 78 11.99 33.88 -8.76
C LEU A 78 12.84 33.92 -7.50
N GLU A 79 13.81 34.82 -7.42
CA GLU A 79 14.62 35.05 -6.21
C GLU A 79 13.78 35.64 -5.06
N LEU A 80 14.25 35.49 -3.82
CA LEU A 80 13.46 35.86 -2.63
C LEU A 80 13.06 37.34 -2.60
N ASP A 81 13.94 38.22 -3.07
CA ASP A 81 13.74 39.67 -3.11
C ASP A 81 12.73 40.11 -4.19
N GLU A 82 12.41 39.24 -5.14
CA GLU A 82 11.42 39.47 -6.20
C GLU A 82 9.99 39.06 -5.78
N ILE A 83 9.84 38.42 -4.61
CA ILE A 83 8.57 37.84 -4.16
C ILE A 83 7.96 38.69 -3.06
N ASP A 84 6.80 39.30 -3.33
CA ASP A 84 5.98 39.94 -2.30
C ASP A 84 5.03 38.92 -1.68
N SER A 85 5.29 38.53 -0.43
CA SER A 85 4.45 37.58 0.30
C SER A 85 4.48 37.81 1.81
N PRO A 86 3.32 37.84 2.49
CA PRO A 86 3.27 37.98 3.94
C PRO A 86 4.06 36.91 4.71
N TYR A 87 4.19 35.70 4.13
CA TYR A 87 4.93 34.60 4.73
C TYR A 87 6.45 34.86 4.83
N LEU A 88 6.98 35.74 3.97
CA LEU A 88 8.41 36.08 3.95
C LEU A 88 8.78 37.12 5.02
N ASN A 89 7.81 37.74 5.69
CA ASN A 89 8.06 38.64 6.83
C ASN A 89 8.62 37.89 8.04
N GLU A 90 8.30 36.60 8.17
CA GLU A 90 8.82 35.72 9.23
C GLU A 90 9.43 34.45 8.60
N PRO A 91 10.60 34.55 7.94
CA PRO A 91 11.17 33.46 7.14
C PRO A 91 11.50 32.21 7.96
N GLU A 92 11.83 32.36 9.25
CA GLU A 92 12.04 31.24 10.17
C GLU A 92 10.79 30.39 10.37
N LYS A 93 9.61 31.02 10.51
CA LYS A 93 8.33 30.32 10.62
C LYS A 93 7.92 29.68 9.30
N LEU A 94 8.17 30.35 8.17
CA LEU A 94 7.92 29.76 6.85
C LEU A 94 8.80 28.52 6.62
N LEU A 95 10.06 28.57 7.07
CA LEU A 95 10.96 27.42 7.01
C LEU A 95 10.42 26.26 7.85
N GLU A 96 9.98 26.50 9.09
CA GLU A 96 9.30 25.50 9.93
C GLU A 96 8.09 24.89 9.21
N VAL A 97 7.24 25.71 8.57
CA VAL A 97 6.10 25.22 7.78
C VAL A 97 6.54 24.30 6.64
N VAL A 98 7.59 24.66 5.88
CA VAL A 98 8.08 23.84 4.77
C VAL A 98 8.64 22.50 5.26
N GLU A 99 9.35 22.50 6.38
CA GLU A 99 9.87 21.28 7.02
C GLU A 99 8.74 20.39 7.54
N ASP A 100 7.74 20.97 8.19
CA ASP A 100 6.60 20.24 8.74
C ASP A 100 5.67 19.70 7.65
N VAL A 101 5.45 20.43 6.56
CA VAL A 101 4.75 19.90 5.37
C VAL A 101 5.48 18.67 4.83
N TYR A 102 6.82 18.74 4.72
CA TYR A 102 7.61 17.61 4.22
C TYR A 102 7.58 16.41 5.17
N ASN A 103 7.68 16.65 6.48
CA ASN A 103 7.57 15.61 7.50
C ASN A 103 6.15 15.00 7.54
N TYR A 104 5.12 15.84 7.39
CA TYR A 104 3.73 15.40 7.28
C TYR A 104 3.53 14.48 6.08
N TRP A 105 3.99 14.90 4.90
CA TRP A 105 3.97 14.04 3.70
C TRP A 105 4.70 12.72 3.94
N ARG A 106 5.84 12.77 4.64
CA ARG A 106 6.65 11.59 4.95
C ARG A 106 6.05 10.67 6.01
N SER A 107 5.14 11.17 6.83
CA SER A 107 4.44 10.38 7.86
C SER A 107 3.46 9.35 7.26
N PHE A 108 2.99 9.57 6.04
CA PHE A 108 2.15 8.59 5.34
C PHE A 108 2.94 7.34 4.96
N GLN A 109 2.22 6.25 4.72
CA GLN A 109 2.67 5.10 3.97
C GLN A 109 2.28 5.34 2.52
N ARG A 110 3.26 5.54 1.66
CA ARG A 110 3.07 5.95 0.26
C ARG A 110 3.26 4.76 -0.67
N CYS A 111 2.26 4.41 -1.47
CA CYS A 111 2.37 3.37 -2.48
C CYS A 111 2.10 3.95 -3.87
N SER A 112 3.06 3.84 -4.78
CA SER A 112 2.82 4.17 -6.19
C SER A 112 2.24 2.98 -6.95
N ILE A 113 1.34 3.23 -7.90
CA ILE A 113 0.61 2.22 -8.65
C ILE A 113 0.78 2.50 -10.14
N ILE A 114 1.24 1.50 -10.89
CA ILE A 114 1.29 1.55 -12.35
C ILE A 114 0.46 0.40 -12.92
N LYS A 115 -0.56 0.73 -13.70
CA LYS A 115 -1.30 -0.20 -14.53
C LYS A 115 -0.56 -0.44 -15.85
N GLN A 116 -0.14 -1.67 -16.08
CA GLN A 116 0.48 -2.10 -17.33
C GLN A 116 -0.59 -2.45 -18.37
N SER A 117 -0.48 -1.86 -19.55
CA SER A 117 -1.26 -2.25 -20.73
C SER A 117 -0.65 -3.50 -21.38
N SER A 118 -1.49 -4.32 -22.02
CA SER A 118 -1.11 -5.60 -22.63
C SER A 118 -0.13 -5.50 -23.81
N SER A 119 0.20 -4.29 -24.28
CA SER A 119 1.00 -4.04 -25.50
C SER A 119 2.47 -3.66 -25.27
N GLN A 120 2.96 -3.58 -24.03
CA GLN A 120 4.34 -3.15 -23.76
C GLN A 120 5.11 -4.17 -22.91
N GLY A 121 5.90 -5.02 -23.59
CA GLY A 121 6.93 -5.86 -22.99
C GLY A 121 8.19 -5.04 -22.69
N ASN A 122 8.79 -5.26 -21.52
CA ASN A 122 10.00 -4.60 -20.98
C ASN A 122 9.78 -3.25 -20.25
N LEU A 123 8.89 -3.23 -19.25
CA LEU A 123 8.58 -2.04 -18.44
C LEU A 123 9.01 -2.11 -16.96
N ILE A 124 9.51 -3.24 -16.43
CA ILE A 124 9.91 -3.34 -15.01
C ILE A 124 11.04 -2.33 -14.70
N THR A 125 12.02 -2.18 -15.59
CA THR A 125 13.06 -1.16 -15.51
C THR A 125 12.47 0.26 -15.55
N ASN A 126 11.54 0.52 -16.48
CA ASN A 126 10.88 1.83 -16.59
C ASN A 126 10.08 2.20 -15.32
N PHE A 127 9.52 1.22 -14.63
CA PHE A 127 8.77 1.43 -13.39
C PHE A 127 9.70 1.77 -12.21
N ILE A 128 10.78 1.02 -12.01
CA ILE A 128 11.77 1.30 -10.96
C ILE A 128 12.38 2.69 -11.18
N ASP A 129 12.66 3.02 -12.44
CA ASP A 129 13.16 4.35 -12.83
C ASP A 129 12.12 5.44 -12.59
N ALA A 130 10.85 5.19 -12.93
CA ALA A 130 9.76 6.14 -12.69
C ALA A 130 9.58 6.45 -11.19
N ASP A 131 9.63 5.42 -10.34
CA ASP A 131 9.57 5.58 -8.89
C ASP A 131 10.79 6.34 -8.34
N THR A 132 11.99 6.00 -8.83
CA THR A 132 13.24 6.65 -8.41
C THR A 132 13.29 8.13 -8.82
N LYS A 133 12.87 8.45 -10.05
CA LYS A 133 12.73 9.83 -10.53
C LYS A 133 11.70 10.60 -9.71
N PHE A 134 10.56 9.99 -9.40
CA PHE A 134 9.55 10.63 -8.57
C PHE A 134 10.07 10.93 -7.15
N ASN A 135 10.80 9.99 -6.54
CA ASN A 135 11.46 10.23 -5.25
C ASN A 135 12.43 11.42 -5.30
N ALA A 136 13.25 11.52 -6.35
CA ALA A 136 14.14 12.66 -6.56
C ALA A 136 13.38 13.97 -6.76
N LEU A 137 12.23 13.92 -7.46
CA LEU A 137 11.39 15.08 -7.73
C LEU A 137 10.81 15.68 -6.44
N VAL A 138 10.27 14.84 -5.56
CA VAL A 138 9.74 15.29 -4.25
C VAL A 138 10.85 15.88 -3.38
N LEU A 139 12.03 15.25 -3.36
CA LEU A 139 13.20 15.80 -2.66
C LEU A 139 13.62 17.15 -3.23
N SER A 140 13.57 17.32 -4.55
CA SER A 140 13.91 18.58 -5.20
C SER A 140 12.93 19.69 -4.83
N VAL A 141 11.61 19.44 -4.84
CA VAL A 141 10.62 20.44 -4.42
C VAL A 141 10.90 20.95 -3.01
N TYR A 142 11.10 20.04 -2.06
CA TYR A 142 11.38 20.39 -0.67
C TYR A 142 12.69 21.17 -0.52
N ARG A 143 13.80 20.65 -1.08
CA ARG A 143 15.12 21.29 -0.97
C ARG A 143 15.14 22.65 -1.66
N SER A 144 14.51 22.80 -2.82
CA SER A 144 14.44 24.08 -3.52
C SER A 144 13.71 25.13 -2.71
N ALA A 145 12.59 24.79 -2.06
CA ALA A 145 11.90 25.72 -1.16
C ALA A 145 12.75 26.04 0.08
N GLN A 146 13.25 25.00 0.75
CA GLN A 146 14.00 25.10 2.00
C GLN A 146 15.31 25.89 1.85
N GLU A 147 16.14 25.55 0.86
CA GLU A 147 17.42 26.23 0.61
C GLU A 147 17.22 27.69 0.21
N LYS A 148 16.12 27.98 -0.51
CA LYS A 148 15.80 29.34 -0.91
C LYS A 148 15.40 30.19 0.28
N ILE A 149 14.48 29.71 1.11
CA ILE A 149 14.02 30.42 2.32
C ILE A 149 15.17 30.63 3.31
N GLN A 150 16.06 29.66 3.50
CA GLN A 150 17.21 29.81 4.42
C GLN A 150 18.36 30.67 3.85
N GLY A 151 18.35 31.00 2.55
CA GLY A 151 19.37 31.82 1.89
C GLY A 151 20.74 31.14 1.71
N SER A 152 20.84 29.83 1.91
CA SER A 152 22.10 29.08 1.77
C SER A 152 21.85 27.64 1.32
N ARG A 153 22.88 26.97 0.80
CA ARG A 153 22.81 25.55 0.43
C ARG A 153 23.10 24.67 1.62
N ASN A 154 22.48 23.50 1.68
CA ASN A 154 22.84 22.52 2.69
C ASN A 154 24.25 21.97 2.43
N HIS A 155 25.04 21.80 3.49
CA HIS A 155 26.31 21.08 3.40
C HIS A 155 26.15 19.56 3.58
N VAL A 156 25.03 19.13 4.19
CA VAL A 156 24.73 17.72 4.46
C VAL A 156 23.38 17.35 3.86
N TYR A 157 23.40 16.50 2.84
CA TYR A 157 22.18 16.02 2.17
C TYR A 157 21.83 14.61 2.63
N ARG A 158 20.69 14.46 3.32
CA ARG A 158 20.14 13.15 3.64
C ARG A 158 19.38 12.59 2.44
N GLN A 159 19.67 11.35 2.05
CA GLN A 159 18.88 10.62 1.06
C GLN A 159 17.71 9.91 1.75
N LEU A 160 16.63 10.66 1.92
CA LEU A 160 15.41 10.16 2.55
C LEU A 160 14.46 9.63 1.49
N ASN A 161 13.67 8.63 1.87
CA ASN A 161 12.61 8.12 1.03
C ASN A 161 11.39 9.06 1.08
N ALA A 162 11.33 9.97 0.11
CA ALA A 162 10.33 11.01 -0.02
C ALA A 162 9.21 10.67 -1.01
N GLY A 163 9.45 9.78 -1.98
CA GLY A 163 8.51 9.41 -3.03
C GLY A 163 7.49 8.37 -2.56
N SER A 164 7.89 7.11 -2.50
CA SER A 164 7.01 5.98 -2.15
C SER A 164 7.72 5.01 -1.19
N ASN A 165 7.01 4.38 -0.27
CA ASN A 165 7.54 3.29 0.55
C ASN A 165 7.52 1.95 -0.20
N ALA A 166 6.54 1.79 -1.08
CA ALA A 166 6.38 0.65 -1.94
C ALA A 166 5.81 1.09 -3.28
N SER A 167 5.93 0.22 -4.27
CA SER A 167 5.33 0.45 -5.56
C SER A 167 4.76 -0.86 -6.11
N MET A 168 3.63 -0.77 -6.81
CA MET A 168 2.85 -1.91 -7.26
C MET A 168 2.52 -1.77 -8.74
N VAL A 169 3.00 -2.72 -9.54
CA VAL A 169 2.58 -2.88 -10.94
C VAL A 169 1.36 -3.77 -10.96
N VAL A 170 0.30 -3.30 -11.63
CA VAL A 170 -0.95 -4.03 -11.77
C VAL A 170 -1.31 -4.22 -13.23
N ARG A 171 -2.07 -5.27 -13.53
CA ARG A 171 -2.42 -5.68 -14.89
C ARG A 171 -3.87 -6.16 -14.93
N ASP A 172 -4.54 -5.91 -16.04
CA ASP A 172 -5.80 -6.58 -16.32
C ASP A 172 -5.51 -7.98 -16.88
N ILE A 173 -5.98 -9.02 -16.17
CA ILE A 173 -5.89 -10.41 -16.63
C ILE A 173 -7.29 -10.92 -16.91
N LYS A 174 -7.51 -11.39 -18.14
CA LYS A 174 -8.75 -12.08 -18.55
C LYS A 174 -8.65 -13.55 -18.16
N TRP A 175 -8.82 -13.83 -16.87
CA TRP A 175 -8.82 -15.20 -16.34
C TRP A 175 -10.23 -15.81 -16.39
N PRO A 176 -10.36 -17.15 -16.41
CA PRO A 176 -11.66 -17.82 -16.49
C PRO A 176 -12.42 -17.72 -15.17
N ILE A 177 -13.23 -16.67 -15.05
CA ILE A 177 -14.13 -16.45 -13.91
C ILE A 177 -15.18 -17.56 -13.88
N PHE A 178 -15.41 -18.13 -12.70
CA PHE A 178 -16.38 -19.19 -12.47
C PHE A 178 -17.67 -18.66 -11.83
N PRO A 179 -18.81 -19.39 -11.96
CA PRO A 179 -20.12 -18.90 -11.57
C PRO A 179 -20.19 -18.42 -10.11
N GLY A 180 -20.77 -17.24 -9.89
CA GLY A 180 -20.95 -16.62 -8.57
C GLY A 180 -19.81 -15.72 -8.13
N TYR A 181 -18.70 -15.65 -8.89
CA TYR A 181 -17.52 -14.83 -8.56
C TYR A 181 -17.34 -13.65 -9.51
N GLU A 182 -18.39 -13.27 -10.25
CA GLU A 182 -18.37 -12.20 -11.25
C GLU A 182 -18.03 -10.83 -10.64
N VAL A 183 -18.23 -10.64 -9.34
CA VAL A 183 -17.81 -9.43 -8.58
C VAL A 183 -16.30 -9.17 -8.66
N SER A 184 -15.50 -10.22 -8.92
CA SER A 184 -14.04 -10.11 -9.10
C SER A 184 -13.63 -9.67 -10.52
N LYS A 185 -14.60 -9.58 -11.45
CA LYS A 185 -14.34 -9.28 -12.86
C LYS A 185 -13.78 -7.87 -13.03
N GLY A 186 -12.64 -7.78 -13.71
CA GLY A 186 -11.99 -6.51 -14.02
C GLY A 186 -11.23 -5.89 -12.85
N VAL A 187 -11.15 -6.57 -11.70
CA VAL A 187 -10.19 -6.19 -10.65
C VAL A 187 -8.78 -6.45 -11.18
N PRO A 188 -7.87 -5.45 -11.16
CA PRO A 188 -6.53 -5.62 -11.67
C PRO A 188 -5.68 -6.50 -10.73
N PHE A 189 -4.86 -7.36 -11.32
CA PHE A 189 -3.95 -8.26 -10.62
C PHE A 189 -2.61 -7.59 -10.39
N VAL A 190 -2.03 -7.81 -9.23
CA VAL A 190 -0.65 -7.43 -8.92
C VAL A 190 0.28 -8.33 -9.71
N ASP A 191 1.12 -7.70 -10.53
CA ASP A 191 2.10 -8.37 -11.39
C ASP A 191 3.51 -8.29 -10.78
N SER A 192 3.89 -7.11 -10.28
CA SER A 192 5.20 -6.88 -9.67
C SER A 192 5.10 -5.92 -8.49
N ILE A 193 5.98 -6.08 -7.50
CA ILE A 193 6.08 -5.22 -6.33
C ILE A 193 7.52 -4.76 -6.15
N LEU A 194 7.70 -3.46 -5.87
CA LEU A 194 8.94 -2.88 -5.38
C LEU A 194 8.74 -2.47 -3.92
N LEU A 195 9.62 -2.93 -3.03
CA LEU A 195 9.64 -2.55 -1.62
C LEU A 195 10.91 -1.76 -1.32
N ARG A 196 10.77 -0.59 -0.68
CA ARG A 196 11.92 0.15 -0.16
C ARG A 196 12.14 -0.22 1.30
N THR A 197 13.36 -0.64 1.64
CA THR A 197 13.76 -1.01 2.99
C THR A 197 14.30 0.20 3.77
N PRO A 198 14.03 0.30 5.09
CA PRO A 198 13.09 -0.53 5.84
C PRO A 198 11.62 -0.14 5.54
N LEU A 199 10.77 -1.14 5.30
CA LEU A 199 9.31 -0.94 5.24
C LEU A 199 8.77 -0.96 6.66
N LEU A 200 8.64 0.21 7.28
CA LEU A 200 8.05 0.35 8.60
C LEU A 200 6.53 0.52 8.46
N LEU A 201 5.78 -0.44 9.01
CA LEU A 201 4.32 -0.36 9.06
C LEU A 201 3.87 0.11 10.44
N HIS A 202 2.92 1.05 10.45
CA HIS A 202 2.33 1.58 11.67
C HIS A 202 0.83 1.22 11.72
N PRO A 203 0.49 -0.07 11.91
CA PRO A 203 -0.90 -0.48 12.01
C PRO A 203 -1.53 0.08 13.30
N LYS A 204 -2.86 0.28 13.29
CA LYS A 204 -3.60 0.74 14.48
C LYS A 204 -3.60 -0.26 15.64
N SER A 205 -3.37 -1.53 15.34
CA SER A 205 -3.23 -2.61 16.31
C SER A 205 -1.99 -3.43 15.97
N THR A 206 -1.31 -3.91 17.00
CA THR A 206 -0.20 -4.88 16.89
C THR A 206 -0.64 -6.29 17.23
N THR A 207 -1.89 -6.47 17.69
CA THR A 207 -2.46 -7.76 18.08
C THR A 207 -3.71 -8.07 17.25
N ARG A 208 -3.97 -9.38 17.08
CA ARG A 208 -5.17 -9.90 16.42
C ARG A 208 -6.16 -10.32 17.49
N SER A 209 -7.40 -9.83 17.41
CA SER A 209 -8.53 -10.29 18.21
C SER A 209 -9.61 -10.95 17.32
N GLY A 210 -10.42 -11.82 17.92
CA GLY A 210 -11.47 -12.55 17.19
C GLY A 210 -11.00 -13.85 16.53
N SER A 211 -11.96 -14.58 15.95
CA SER A 211 -11.74 -15.88 15.33
C SER A 211 -12.13 -15.86 13.85
N PHE A 212 -11.64 -16.84 13.08
CA PHE A 212 -12.12 -17.09 11.73
C PHE A 212 -13.17 -18.18 11.80
N LYS A 213 -14.40 -17.87 11.41
CA LYS A 213 -15.54 -18.75 11.56
C LYS A 213 -15.82 -19.49 10.26
N LEU A 214 -15.90 -20.82 10.34
CA LEU A 214 -16.45 -21.63 9.25
C LEU A 214 -17.96 -21.45 9.23
N VAL A 215 -18.52 -21.04 8.10
CA VAL A 215 -19.95 -20.79 7.93
C VAL A 215 -20.52 -21.55 6.73
N SER A 216 -21.85 -21.58 6.63
CA SER A 216 -22.53 -22.04 5.42
C SER A 216 -22.20 -21.11 4.25
N PRO A 217 -22.18 -21.62 2.99
CA PRO A 217 -21.87 -20.80 1.84
C PRO A 217 -22.75 -19.55 1.71
N ILE A 218 -22.10 -18.40 1.53
CA ILE A 218 -22.76 -17.12 1.27
C ILE A 218 -22.63 -16.74 -0.21
N SER A 219 -23.53 -15.88 -0.68
CA SER A 219 -23.51 -15.42 -2.07
C SER A 219 -22.38 -14.43 -2.31
N VAL A 220 -21.30 -14.88 -2.96
CA VAL A 220 -20.17 -14.02 -3.35
C VAL A 220 -20.61 -12.95 -4.36
N ALA A 221 -21.61 -13.24 -5.19
CA ALA A 221 -22.14 -12.33 -6.20
C ALA A 221 -22.73 -11.03 -5.61
N GLN A 222 -23.05 -11.01 -4.31
CA GLN A 222 -23.62 -9.85 -3.61
C GLN A 222 -22.57 -9.01 -2.86
N LEU A 223 -21.30 -9.42 -2.86
CA LEU A 223 -20.27 -8.68 -2.14
C LEU A 223 -20.01 -7.31 -2.83
N PRO A 224 -19.91 -6.22 -2.06
CA PRO A 224 -19.65 -4.88 -2.58
C PRO A 224 -18.18 -4.70 -2.98
N ILE A 225 -17.78 -5.35 -4.08
CA ILE A 225 -16.45 -5.28 -4.64
C ILE A 225 -16.45 -4.32 -5.84
N SER A 226 -15.65 -3.25 -5.71
CA SER A 226 -15.44 -2.31 -6.80
C SER A 226 -14.08 -2.53 -7.45
N LYS A 227 -14.03 -2.74 -8.76
CA LYS A 227 -12.77 -2.83 -9.54
C LYS A 227 -11.87 -1.59 -9.40
N ASP A 228 -12.46 -0.46 -9.01
CA ASP A 228 -11.73 0.78 -8.82
C ASP A 228 -11.13 0.91 -7.41
N GLU A 229 -11.66 0.16 -6.44
CA GLU A 229 -11.19 0.17 -5.04
C GLU A 229 -10.42 -1.08 -4.64
N TYR A 230 -10.37 -2.13 -5.48
CA TYR A 230 -9.72 -3.39 -5.16
C TYR A 230 -8.56 -3.72 -6.09
N PHE A 231 -7.65 -4.53 -5.57
CA PHE A 231 -6.57 -5.19 -6.31
C PHE A 231 -6.57 -6.69 -5.97
N CYS A 232 -6.03 -7.53 -6.85
CA CYS A 232 -5.86 -8.96 -6.60
C CYS A 232 -4.38 -9.31 -6.48
N TYR A 233 -3.95 -9.84 -5.33
CA TYR A 233 -2.64 -10.47 -5.17
C TYR A 233 -2.78 -11.97 -5.46
N PRO A 234 -2.22 -12.49 -6.58
CA PRO A 234 -2.24 -13.92 -6.85
C PRO A 234 -1.11 -14.63 -6.07
N ALA A 235 -1.42 -15.17 -4.90
CA ALA A 235 -0.43 -15.80 -4.03
C ALA A 235 -0.23 -17.29 -4.35
N LYS A 236 1.03 -17.71 -4.44
CA LYS A 236 1.46 -19.10 -4.33
C LYS A 236 1.75 -19.39 -2.86
N VAL A 237 0.86 -20.16 -2.24
CA VAL A 237 0.96 -20.54 -0.82
C VAL A 237 1.19 -22.03 -0.76
N GLY A 238 2.47 -22.43 -0.59
CA GLY A 238 2.88 -23.81 -0.79
C GLY A 238 2.55 -24.26 -2.21
N GLN A 239 1.75 -25.32 -2.35
CA GLN A 239 1.30 -25.81 -3.65
C GLN A 239 0.02 -25.14 -4.15
N LEU A 240 -0.67 -24.35 -3.33
CA LEU A 240 -1.98 -23.77 -3.64
C LEU A 240 -1.85 -22.41 -4.32
N LEU A 241 -2.77 -22.13 -5.24
CA LEU A 241 -2.97 -20.80 -5.81
C LEU A 241 -4.13 -20.12 -5.09
N ILE A 242 -3.89 -18.98 -4.45
CA ILE A 242 -4.90 -18.22 -3.72
C ILE A 242 -5.02 -16.82 -4.33
N PHE A 243 -6.22 -16.47 -4.78
CA PHE A 243 -6.50 -15.11 -5.24
C PHE A 243 -6.97 -14.25 -4.08
N ILE A 244 -6.16 -13.26 -3.72
CA ILE A 244 -6.40 -12.38 -2.56
C ILE A 244 -6.84 -11.02 -3.08
N TYR A 245 -8.13 -10.77 -3.09
CA TYR A 245 -8.73 -9.48 -3.39
C TYR A 245 -8.70 -8.61 -2.15
N PHE A 246 -8.05 -7.45 -2.18
CA PHE A 246 -7.97 -6.53 -1.05
C PHE A 246 -8.39 -5.12 -1.46
N HIS A 247 -9.13 -4.45 -0.58
CA HIS A 247 -9.49 -3.05 -0.76
C HIS A 247 -8.23 -2.15 -0.66
N ARG A 248 -8.19 -1.06 -1.41
CA ARG A 248 -7.06 -0.13 -1.56
C ARG A 248 -6.55 0.44 -0.22
N ASP A 249 -7.43 0.57 0.76
CA ASP A 249 -7.05 1.01 2.12
C ASP A 249 -6.12 0.01 2.84
N PHE A 250 -6.14 -1.26 2.44
CA PHE A 250 -5.28 -2.31 2.97
C PHE A 250 -4.12 -2.65 2.03
N THR A 251 -3.73 -1.71 1.14
CA THR A 251 -2.65 -1.91 0.17
C THR A 251 -1.35 -2.35 0.83
N PHE A 252 -0.98 -1.77 1.97
CA PHE A 252 0.24 -2.19 2.67
C PHE A 252 0.15 -3.59 3.27
N SER A 253 -1.03 -4.04 3.69
CA SER A 253 -1.24 -5.44 4.08
C SER A 253 -1.08 -6.37 2.86
N GLY A 254 -1.67 -6.01 1.72
CA GLY A 254 -1.58 -6.78 0.48
C GLY A 254 -0.14 -6.90 -0.05
N ILE A 255 0.57 -5.78 -0.14
CA ILE A 255 1.95 -5.75 -0.64
C ILE A 255 2.90 -6.49 0.31
N SER A 256 2.67 -6.44 1.62
CA SER A 256 3.50 -7.16 2.60
C SER A 256 3.44 -8.68 2.45
N LEU A 257 2.44 -9.22 1.73
CA LEU A 257 2.40 -10.64 1.38
C LEU A 257 3.60 -11.06 0.52
N ALA A 258 4.19 -10.15 -0.27
CA ALA A 258 5.37 -10.44 -1.09
C ALA A 258 6.60 -10.87 -0.27
N ASN A 259 6.64 -10.56 1.03
CA ASN A 259 7.69 -11.05 1.93
C ASN A 259 7.46 -12.50 2.40
N LEU A 260 6.26 -13.07 2.18
CA LEU A 260 5.85 -14.37 2.72
C LEU A 260 5.46 -15.38 1.65
N PHE A 261 4.81 -14.91 0.59
CA PHE A 261 4.25 -15.73 -0.46
C PHE A 261 4.76 -15.22 -1.80
N GLU A 262 5.04 -16.14 -2.71
CA GLU A 262 5.48 -15.81 -4.06
C GLU A 262 4.26 -15.33 -4.87
N LEU A 263 4.46 -14.31 -5.72
CA LEU A 263 3.46 -13.90 -6.71
C LEU A 263 3.39 -14.94 -7.84
N ALA A 264 2.18 -15.38 -8.18
CA ALA A 264 1.98 -16.26 -9.32
C ALA A 264 2.19 -15.51 -10.63
N ASP A 265 2.79 -16.17 -11.62
CA ASP A 265 2.99 -15.56 -12.93
C ASP A 265 1.68 -15.47 -13.74
N ASN A 266 1.67 -14.64 -14.78
CA ASN A 266 0.49 -14.43 -15.63
C ASN A 266 -0.02 -15.73 -16.29
N ARG A 267 0.86 -16.69 -16.57
CA ARG A 267 0.47 -17.97 -17.19
C ARG A 267 -0.24 -18.86 -16.17
N GLU A 268 0.24 -18.89 -14.93
CA GLU A 268 -0.41 -19.58 -13.82
C GLU A 268 -1.82 -19.03 -13.60
N VAL A 269 -1.97 -17.70 -13.51
CA VAL A 269 -3.28 -17.04 -13.32
C VAL A 269 -4.26 -17.37 -14.45
N LEU A 270 -3.78 -17.47 -15.70
CA LEU A 270 -4.63 -17.77 -16.86
C LEU A 270 -5.01 -19.25 -16.98
N LYS A 271 -4.11 -20.17 -16.62
CA LYS A 271 -4.28 -21.60 -16.87
C LYS A 271 -4.81 -22.37 -15.68
N ARG A 272 -4.71 -21.81 -14.47
CA ARG A 272 -5.02 -22.51 -13.22
C ARG A 272 -6.16 -21.80 -12.48
N LYS A 273 -7.23 -22.54 -12.22
CA LYS A 273 -8.28 -22.09 -11.29
C LYS A 273 -7.67 -21.99 -9.87
N PRO A 274 -7.91 -20.90 -9.13
CA PRO A 274 -7.43 -20.79 -7.76
C PRO A 274 -8.04 -21.88 -6.87
N ASP A 275 -7.26 -22.39 -5.92
CA ASP A 275 -7.69 -23.32 -4.87
C ASP A 275 -8.45 -22.60 -3.75
N CYS A 276 -8.17 -21.30 -3.56
CA CYS A 276 -8.88 -20.45 -2.61
C CYS A 276 -9.06 -19.03 -3.14
N VAL A 277 -10.11 -18.35 -2.68
CA VAL A 277 -10.32 -16.91 -2.90
C VAL A 277 -10.47 -16.22 -1.55
N LEU A 278 -9.85 -15.05 -1.39
CA LEU A 278 -10.00 -14.20 -0.21
C LEU A 278 -10.48 -12.81 -0.64
N PHE A 279 -11.59 -12.34 -0.08
CA PHE A 279 -12.03 -10.95 -0.17
C PHE A 279 -11.74 -10.24 1.15
N PHE A 280 -10.85 -9.25 1.12
CA PHE A 280 -10.32 -8.58 2.30
C PHE A 280 -10.67 -7.09 2.29
N GLY A 281 -11.31 -6.65 3.37
CA GLY A 281 -11.77 -5.27 3.51
C GLY A 281 -13.14 -5.01 2.90
N VAL A 282 -14.06 -5.98 2.98
CA VAL A 282 -15.39 -5.88 2.35
C VAL A 282 -16.33 -5.01 3.18
N LYS A 283 -16.93 -3.98 2.57
CA LYS A 283 -17.81 -3.01 3.24
C LYS A 283 -19.24 -3.55 3.39
N THR A 284 -19.42 -4.69 4.06
CA THR A 284 -20.74 -5.29 4.31
C THR A 284 -21.46 -4.72 5.54
N GLY A 285 -20.73 -4.06 6.45
CA GLY A 285 -21.24 -3.68 7.78
C GLY A 285 -21.12 -4.79 8.83
N GLU A 286 -20.77 -6.01 8.40
CA GLU A 286 -20.46 -7.15 9.27
C GLU A 286 -19.14 -6.93 10.02
N THR A 287 -18.95 -7.67 11.12
CA THR A 287 -17.70 -7.62 11.91
C THR A 287 -16.97 -8.95 12.00
N GLU A 288 -17.63 -10.05 11.68
CA GLU A 288 -17.07 -11.39 11.76
C GLU A 288 -16.23 -11.73 10.54
N CYS A 289 -15.09 -12.38 10.76
CA CYS A 289 -14.22 -12.85 9.69
C CYS A 289 -14.59 -14.29 9.38
N GLU A 290 -15.05 -14.56 8.16
CA GLU A 290 -15.70 -15.82 7.83
C GLU A 290 -15.02 -16.53 6.66
N TYR A 291 -15.20 -17.84 6.60
CA TYR A 291 -14.85 -18.64 5.44
C TYR A 291 -15.80 -19.81 5.27
N PHE A 292 -15.91 -20.28 4.04
CA PHE A 292 -16.75 -21.41 3.68
C PHE A 292 -16.15 -22.17 2.51
N TYR A 293 -16.69 -23.36 2.26
CA TYR A 293 -16.37 -24.14 1.08
C TYR A 293 -17.53 -24.06 0.09
N ASP A 294 -17.25 -23.57 -1.11
CA ASP A 294 -18.19 -23.61 -2.22
C ASP A 294 -18.07 -24.97 -2.91
N GLU A 295 -19.05 -25.84 -2.68
CA GLU A 295 -19.09 -27.19 -3.27
C GLU A 295 -19.22 -27.16 -4.79
N SER A 296 -19.97 -26.19 -5.35
CA SER A 296 -20.21 -26.10 -6.79
C SER A 296 -18.94 -25.75 -7.56
N ASN A 297 -18.15 -24.83 -7.00
CA ASN A 297 -16.88 -24.39 -7.58
C ASN A 297 -15.68 -25.15 -7.01
N ARG A 298 -15.85 -25.98 -5.99
CA ARG A 298 -14.78 -26.71 -5.29
C ARG A 298 -13.65 -25.79 -4.81
N ILE A 299 -14.01 -24.70 -4.16
CA ILE A 299 -13.06 -23.66 -3.72
C ILE A 299 -13.37 -23.21 -2.29
N TYR A 300 -12.32 -22.93 -1.51
CA TYR A 300 -12.48 -22.26 -0.22
C TYR A 300 -12.50 -20.75 -0.41
N THR A 301 -13.49 -20.09 0.18
CA THR A 301 -13.64 -18.64 0.09
C THR A 301 -13.64 -18.02 1.46
N GLY A 302 -12.79 -17.01 1.66
CA GLY A 302 -12.72 -16.20 2.86
C GLY A 302 -13.26 -14.80 2.61
N VAL A 303 -13.99 -14.26 3.57
CA VAL A 303 -14.50 -12.88 3.55
C VAL A 303 -14.11 -12.21 4.87
N VAL A 304 -13.33 -11.14 4.77
CA VAL A 304 -12.91 -10.32 5.90
C VAL A 304 -13.54 -8.94 5.75
N PRO A 305 -14.48 -8.55 6.63
CA PRO A 305 -15.13 -7.26 6.54
C PRO A 305 -14.20 -6.08 6.80
N TYR A 306 -14.52 -4.93 6.21
CA TYR A 306 -13.81 -3.68 6.37
C TYR A 306 -13.88 -3.19 7.82
N GLN A 307 -12.75 -3.22 8.54
CA GLN A 307 -12.66 -2.74 9.91
C GLN A 307 -11.31 -2.08 10.17
N PRO A 308 -11.21 -1.03 11.01
CA PRO A 308 -9.91 -0.43 11.34
C PRO A 308 -8.90 -1.43 11.95
N ARG A 309 -9.36 -2.45 12.68
CA ARG A 309 -8.47 -3.44 13.31
C ARG A 309 -7.76 -4.37 12.33
N ILE A 310 -8.34 -4.59 11.15
CA ILE A 310 -7.76 -5.47 10.13
C ILE A 310 -6.62 -4.79 9.35
N ASP A 311 -6.33 -3.51 9.64
CA ASP A 311 -5.09 -2.82 9.24
C ASP A 311 -3.84 -3.57 9.76
N TYR A 312 -3.97 -4.36 10.84
CA TYR A 312 -2.90 -5.25 11.28
C TYR A 312 -2.68 -6.39 10.28
N PHE A 313 -1.50 -6.40 9.64
CA PHE A 313 -1.07 -7.39 8.64
C PHE A 313 -1.31 -8.85 9.07
N GLY A 314 -1.23 -9.12 10.39
CA GLY A 314 -1.49 -10.45 10.93
C GLY A 314 -2.87 -11.03 10.58
N TYR A 315 -3.91 -10.20 10.36
CA TYR A 315 -5.22 -10.69 9.91
C TYR A 315 -5.15 -11.32 8.52
N MET A 316 -4.57 -10.59 7.55
CA MET A 316 -4.46 -11.07 6.18
C MET A 316 -3.62 -12.36 6.12
N LYS A 317 -2.43 -12.35 6.74
CA LYS A 317 -1.56 -13.53 6.83
C LYS A 317 -2.30 -14.73 7.42
N LYS A 318 -2.93 -14.55 8.59
CA LYS A 318 -3.59 -15.67 9.27
C LYS A 318 -4.78 -16.19 8.47
N MET A 319 -5.56 -15.32 7.83
CA MET A 319 -6.69 -15.74 7.01
C MET A 319 -6.24 -16.54 5.78
N VAL A 320 -5.18 -16.11 5.11
CA VAL A 320 -4.57 -16.87 3.99
C VAL A 320 -4.12 -18.26 4.44
N LEU A 321 -3.45 -18.36 5.60
CA LEU A 321 -3.04 -19.65 6.18
C LEU A 321 -4.24 -20.51 6.61
N THR A 322 -5.32 -19.90 7.11
CA THR A 322 -6.57 -20.62 7.43
C THR A 322 -7.18 -21.26 6.19
N LEU A 323 -7.29 -20.52 5.08
CA LEU A 323 -7.80 -21.06 3.80
C LEU A 323 -6.89 -22.17 3.28
N HIS A 324 -5.57 -21.95 3.31
CA HIS A 324 -4.59 -22.96 2.91
C HIS A 324 -4.77 -24.25 3.72
N ASN A 325 -4.85 -24.15 5.05
CA ASN A 325 -5.01 -25.30 5.92
C ASN A 325 -6.31 -26.05 5.65
N ALA A 326 -7.43 -25.34 5.48
CA ALA A 326 -8.72 -25.95 5.14
C ALA A 326 -8.65 -26.70 3.81
N ALA A 327 -8.05 -26.08 2.78
CA ALA A 327 -7.86 -26.70 1.47
C ALA A 327 -6.94 -27.94 1.52
N MET A 328 -5.84 -27.88 2.27
CA MET A 328 -4.91 -29.00 2.43
C MET A 328 -5.55 -30.17 3.20
N MET A 329 -6.28 -29.89 4.28
CA MET A 329 -7.04 -30.92 5.01
C MET A 329 -8.05 -31.63 4.11
N ARG A 330 -8.76 -30.88 3.25
CA ARG A 330 -9.68 -31.49 2.27
C ARG A 330 -8.96 -32.35 1.23
N LYS A 331 -7.70 -32.05 0.92
CA LYS A 331 -6.83 -32.87 0.06
C LYS A 331 -6.18 -34.06 0.79
N GLY A 332 -6.51 -34.30 2.06
CA GLY A 332 -5.98 -35.41 2.86
C GLY A 332 -4.61 -35.14 3.50
N TRP A 333 -4.16 -33.88 3.52
CA TRP A 333 -2.90 -33.48 4.15
C TRP A 333 -3.13 -32.93 5.55
N LEU A 334 -2.15 -33.12 6.44
CA LEU A 334 -2.15 -32.56 7.79
C LEU A 334 -1.31 -31.26 7.83
N PRO A 335 -1.93 -30.08 7.97
CA PRO A 335 -1.18 -28.84 8.14
C PRO A 335 -0.55 -28.78 9.54
N LEU A 336 0.73 -28.48 9.61
CA LEU A 336 1.47 -28.35 10.87
C LEU A 336 1.88 -26.89 11.09
N HIS A 337 1.63 -26.37 12.29
CA HIS A 337 2.17 -25.08 12.70
C HIS A 337 3.55 -25.28 13.33
N GLY A 338 4.56 -25.31 12.48
CA GLY A 338 5.92 -25.62 12.88
C GLY A 338 6.96 -24.94 12.00
N SER A 339 8.21 -25.26 12.30
CA SER A 339 9.36 -24.90 11.50
C SER A 339 10.07 -26.18 11.09
N MET A 340 10.66 -26.22 9.89
CA MET A 340 11.22 -27.46 9.32
C MET A 340 12.60 -27.20 8.73
N VAL A 341 13.53 -28.11 8.99
CA VAL A 341 14.88 -28.11 8.41
C VAL A 341 15.17 -29.46 7.76
N ASN A 342 15.90 -29.43 6.65
CA ASN A 342 16.43 -30.63 6.02
C ASN A 342 17.91 -30.77 6.39
N LEU A 343 18.26 -31.86 7.07
CA LEU A 343 19.63 -32.24 7.35
C LEU A 343 20.16 -33.07 6.18
N HIS A 344 21.24 -32.58 5.56
CA HIS A 344 21.95 -33.26 4.47
C HIS A 344 23.20 -33.95 5.03
N PHE A 345 23.24 -35.27 4.97
CA PHE A 345 24.34 -36.08 5.49
C PHE A 345 25.40 -36.34 4.42
N LYS A 346 26.63 -36.64 4.85
CA LYS A 346 27.77 -36.91 3.94
C LYS A 346 27.56 -38.15 3.06
N ASP A 347 26.69 -39.07 3.48
CA ASP A 347 26.30 -40.26 2.72
C ASP A 347 25.24 -39.97 1.64
N GLY A 348 24.83 -38.70 1.50
CA GLY A 348 23.80 -38.25 0.56
C GLY A 348 22.38 -38.40 1.08
N SER A 349 22.17 -38.96 2.27
CA SER A 349 20.84 -39.08 2.87
C SER A 349 20.32 -37.71 3.35
N VAL A 350 19.00 -37.53 3.28
CA VAL A 350 18.32 -36.31 3.74
C VAL A 350 17.29 -36.69 4.81
N LYS A 351 17.32 -36.01 5.96
CA LYS A 351 16.33 -36.17 7.04
C LYS A 351 15.66 -34.84 7.33
N GLY A 352 14.34 -34.81 7.28
CA GLY A 352 13.55 -33.64 7.69
C GLY A 352 13.29 -33.67 9.20
N LEU A 353 13.59 -32.57 9.89
CA LEU A 353 13.21 -32.33 11.28
C LEU A 353 12.12 -31.27 11.32
N ILE A 354 11.06 -31.54 12.07
CA ILE A 354 9.93 -30.62 12.24
C ILE A 354 9.85 -30.24 13.72
N PHE A 355 9.88 -28.95 14.00
CA PHE A 355 9.70 -28.37 15.33
C PHE A 355 8.29 -27.77 15.43
N ILE A 356 7.47 -28.31 16.33
CA ILE A 356 6.09 -27.87 16.55
C ILE A 356 5.99 -27.19 17.90
N GLY A 357 5.25 -26.08 17.97
CA GLY A 357 5.08 -25.32 19.21
C GLY A 357 4.39 -23.98 18.98
N ASP A 358 3.99 -23.32 20.06
CA ASP A 358 3.30 -22.04 20.03
C ASP A 358 4.22 -20.87 19.66
N SER A 359 3.62 -19.72 19.31
CA SER A 359 4.38 -18.51 18.98
C SER A 359 5.29 -18.11 20.14
N GLY A 360 6.58 -17.88 19.88
CA GLY A 360 7.57 -17.56 20.92
C GLY A 360 8.21 -18.78 21.62
N ALA A 361 7.85 -20.02 21.25
CA ALA A 361 8.40 -21.23 21.86
C ALA A 361 9.78 -21.68 21.29
N GLY A 362 10.56 -20.78 20.69
CA GLY A 362 11.91 -21.11 20.18
C GLY A 362 11.98 -21.73 18.78
N LYS A 363 10.86 -21.89 18.07
CA LYS A 363 10.83 -22.53 16.74
C LYS A 363 11.68 -21.82 15.68
N SER A 364 11.72 -20.50 15.72
CA SER A 364 12.45 -19.70 14.73
C SER A 364 13.93 -19.60 15.11
N GLU A 365 14.23 -19.68 16.40
CA GLU A 365 15.56 -19.59 16.99
C GLU A 365 16.34 -20.92 16.88
N THR A 366 15.64 -22.02 16.60
CA THR A 366 16.22 -23.36 16.43
C THR A 366 16.72 -23.63 15.00
N ILE A 367 16.31 -22.78 14.03
CA ILE A 367 16.71 -22.84 12.62
C ILE A 367 17.70 -21.73 12.35
#